data_AF-A0A1B6IX16-F1
#
_entry.id   AF-A0A1B6IX16-F1
#
_cell.length_a   1.000
_cell.length_b   1.000
_cell.length_c   1.000
_cell.angle_alpha   90.00
_cell.angle_beta   90.00
_cell.angle_gamma   90.00
#
_symmetry.space_group_name_H-M   'P 1'
#
loop_
_entity.id
_entity.type
_entity.pdbx_description
1 polymer ?
#
loop_
_entity_poly.entity_id
_entity_poly.type
_entity_poly.pdbx_seq_one_letter_code
_entity_poly.pdbx_strand_id
1 'polypeptide(L)'
;LVLKCLRPDKVTQAMQQLVAERLGQRFIEPQTSDLAMVYKEATPNTPLVFVLSTGTDPAADLYKFADKMKMSKRLMSISLGQGQGPVAEKMFIEAMEIGNWVFFQNCHLAPSWMPRLDHLVETINLDKTHKDFRVWLTSTPSSAFPVAILQNGCKMTVEPPRGIKANLLRAYLNQVPQFHDFLNSENPKVQTFKWLLFSLCLFHGICLERRKFGPLGFNIPYEFTDGDLRICISQLHMFLLEYSDIPFKVLEYTAGHINYGGRVTDDWDRRCIMNILADYYNMDVISGDHTFDEPGIYHQ
;
A
#
# COMPACT_ATOMS: atom_id res chain seq x y z
N LEU A 1 27.58 21.10 -5.92
CA LEU A 1 28.99 20.63 -5.76
C LEU A 1 29.52 20.89 -4.36
N VAL A 2 29.58 22.14 -3.89
CA VAL A 2 30.08 22.47 -2.53
C VAL A 2 29.41 21.65 -1.43
N LEU A 3 28.07 21.60 -1.41
CA LEU A 3 27.32 20.79 -0.42
C LEU A 3 27.66 19.29 -0.50
N LYS A 4 27.85 18.75 -1.71
CA LYS A 4 28.23 17.34 -1.89
C LYS A 4 29.63 17.05 -1.34
N CYS A 5 30.55 18.02 -1.40
CA CYS A 5 31.90 17.89 -0.88
C CYS A 5 31.97 18.06 0.65
N LEU A 6 31.17 18.96 1.23
CA LEU A 6 31.27 19.33 2.65
C LEU A 6 30.20 18.67 3.55
N ARG A 7 29.00 18.41 3.01
CA ARG A 7 27.83 17.88 3.74
C ARG A 7 27.01 16.93 2.85
N PRO A 8 27.57 15.76 2.47
CA PRO A 8 26.89 14.79 1.61
C PRO A 8 25.54 14.34 2.20
N ASP A 9 25.41 14.33 3.52
CA ASP A 9 24.17 14.02 4.26
C ASP A 9 23.02 15.00 3.95
N LYS A 10 23.34 16.24 3.55
CA LYS A 10 22.34 17.28 3.23
C LYS A 10 21.99 17.36 1.75
N VAL A 11 22.65 16.59 0.89
CA VAL A 11 22.44 16.68 -0.56
C VAL A 11 21.01 16.36 -0.94
N THR A 12 20.42 15.30 -0.40
CA THR A 12 19.03 14.90 -0.71
C THR A 12 18.03 16.01 -0.34
N GLN A 13 18.14 16.55 0.88
CA GLN A 13 17.27 17.64 1.36
C GLN A 13 17.42 18.90 0.52
N ALA A 14 18.66 19.31 0.22
CA ALA A 14 18.91 20.50 -0.60
C ALA A 14 18.40 20.33 -2.04
N MET A 15 18.53 19.14 -2.63
CA MET A 15 17.97 18.85 -3.94
C MET A 15 16.44 18.88 -3.94
N GLN A 16 15.80 18.33 -2.90
CA GLN A 16 14.34 18.42 -2.74
C GLN A 16 13.89 19.88 -2.62
N GLN A 17 14.57 20.68 -1.81
CA GLN A 17 14.26 22.10 -1.66
C GLN A 17 14.41 22.86 -2.99
N LEU A 18 15.49 22.61 -3.74
CA LEU A 18 15.69 23.19 -5.06
C LEU A 18 14.55 22.83 -6.03
N VAL A 19 14.12 21.57 -6.03
CA VAL A 19 13.00 21.11 -6.86
C VAL A 19 11.69 21.78 -6.42
N ALA A 20 11.44 21.86 -5.12
CA ALA A 20 10.26 22.53 -4.57
C ALA A 20 10.22 24.02 -4.95
N GLU A 21 11.34 24.71 -4.87
CA GLU A 21 11.45 26.13 -5.24
C GLU A 21 11.30 26.38 -6.75
N ARG A 22 11.75 25.45 -7.60
CA ARG A 22 11.76 25.64 -9.07
C ARG A 22 10.53 25.08 -9.77
N LEU A 23 10.01 23.95 -9.31
CA LEU A 23 8.91 23.23 -9.95
C LEU A 23 7.65 23.19 -9.06
N GLY A 24 7.80 23.42 -7.77
CA GLY A 24 6.72 23.40 -6.78
C GLY A 24 6.75 22.15 -5.89
N GLN A 25 6.12 22.28 -4.72
CA GLN A 25 6.11 21.26 -3.67
C GLN A 25 5.58 19.89 -4.14
N ARG A 26 4.61 19.88 -5.07
CA ARG A 26 4.00 18.68 -5.65
C ARG A 26 4.96 17.72 -6.35
N PHE A 27 6.19 18.15 -6.66
CA PHE A 27 7.23 17.34 -7.31
C PHE A 27 8.14 16.61 -6.33
N ILE A 28 8.05 16.93 -5.04
CA ILE A 28 8.76 16.22 -3.96
C ILE A 28 7.82 15.47 -3.02
N GLU A 29 6.52 15.77 -3.08
CA GLU A 29 5.49 15.07 -2.34
C GLU A 29 5.04 13.80 -3.09
N PRO A 30 4.78 12.68 -2.39
CA PRO A 30 4.23 11.48 -3.01
C PRO A 30 2.88 11.81 -3.64
N GLN A 31 2.73 11.58 -4.95
CA GLN A 31 1.44 11.67 -5.61
C GLN A 31 0.72 10.33 -5.49
N THR A 32 -0.54 10.35 -5.06
CA THR A 32 -1.40 9.17 -5.12
C THR A 32 -1.69 8.85 -6.58
N SER A 33 -1.42 7.62 -7.00
CA SER A 33 -1.76 7.12 -8.34
C SER A 33 -3.28 7.18 -8.55
N ASP A 34 -3.77 8.15 -9.32
CA ASP A 34 -5.20 8.25 -9.64
C ASP A 34 -5.55 7.33 -10.82
N LEU A 35 -6.10 6.16 -10.51
CA LEU A 35 -6.55 5.19 -11.50
C LEU A 35 -7.56 5.79 -12.49
N ALA A 36 -8.36 6.77 -12.08
CA ALA A 36 -9.34 7.41 -12.96
C ALA A 36 -8.65 8.27 -14.03
N MET A 37 -7.58 8.98 -13.65
CA MET A 37 -6.81 9.81 -14.58
C MET A 37 -6.10 8.93 -15.61
N VAL A 38 -5.41 7.88 -15.16
CA VAL A 38 -4.68 6.97 -16.05
C VAL A 38 -5.65 6.22 -16.97
N TYR A 39 -6.78 5.76 -16.45
CA TYR A 39 -7.81 5.10 -17.26
C TYR A 39 -8.38 6.01 -18.35
N LYS A 40 -8.60 7.29 -18.05
CA LYS A 40 -9.15 8.27 -18.99
C LYS A 40 -8.25 8.49 -20.19
N GLU A 41 -6.93 8.39 -20.00
CA GLU A 41 -5.93 8.56 -21.05
C GLU A 41 -5.64 7.26 -21.81
N ALA A 42 -5.96 6.10 -21.22
CA ALA A 42 -5.69 4.80 -21.82
C ALA A 42 -6.72 4.41 -22.89
N THR A 43 -6.23 3.84 -23.99
CA THR A 43 -7.03 3.21 -25.06
C THR A 43 -6.97 1.68 -24.96
N PRO A 44 -7.77 0.93 -25.76
CA PRO A 44 -7.72 -0.54 -25.75
C PRO A 44 -6.34 -1.16 -25.98
N ASN A 45 -5.45 -0.47 -26.71
CA ASN A 45 -4.07 -0.87 -26.97
C ASN A 45 -3.04 -0.22 -26.02
N THR A 46 -3.47 0.41 -24.92
CA THR A 46 -2.60 0.95 -23.87
C THR A 46 -2.66 0.03 -22.65
N PRO A 47 -1.70 -0.90 -22.46
CA PRO A 47 -1.65 -1.72 -21.26
C PRO A 47 -1.45 -0.85 -20.01
N LEU A 48 -2.20 -1.18 -18.96
CA LEU A 48 -2.13 -0.52 -17.66
C LEU A 48 -1.33 -1.42 -16.72
N VAL A 49 -0.10 -1.03 -16.41
CA VAL A 49 0.88 -1.88 -15.72
C VAL A 49 1.13 -1.38 -14.31
N PHE A 50 0.77 -2.20 -13.32
CA PHE A 50 1.21 -2.03 -11.95
C PHE A 50 2.58 -2.67 -11.74
N VAL A 51 3.57 -1.83 -11.45
CA VAL A 51 4.89 -2.28 -11.00
C VAL A 51 4.81 -2.50 -9.50
N LEU A 52 4.92 -3.77 -9.10
CA LEU A 52 4.81 -4.19 -7.71
C LEU A 52 6.11 -3.93 -6.97
N SER A 53 6.01 -3.27 -5.83
CA SER A 53 7.03 -3.25 -4.80
C SER A 53 6.77 -4.37 -3.80
N THR A 54 7.79 -4.80 -3.07
CA THR A 54 7.65 -5.82 -2.02
C THR A 54 6.57 -5.42 -1.00
N GLY A 55 5.64 -6.34 -0.69
CA GLY A 55 4.55 -6.11 0.25
C GLY A 55 3.40 -5.24 -0.26
N THR A 56 3.32 -4.94 -1.56
CA THR A 56 2.22 -4.18 -2.17
C THR A 56 1.38 -5.04 -3.12
N ASP A 57 0.05 -4.88 -3.06
CA ASP A 57 -0.90 -5.52 -3.98
C ASP A 57 -2.01 -4.52 -4.37
N PRO A 58 -2.05 -4.05 -5.63
CA PRO A 58 -3.08 -3.13 -6.12
C PRO A 58 -4.40 -3.81 -6.49
N ALA A 59 -4.52 -5.14 -6.39
CA ALA A 59 -5.72 -5.83 -6.83
C ALA A 59 -6.99 -5.27 -6.15
N ALA A 60 -6.94 -5.04 -4.84
CA ALA A 60 -8.05 -4.46 -4.09
C ALA A 60 -8.46 -3.06 -4.60
N ASP A 61 -7.48 -2.22 -4.94
CA ASP A 61 -7.74 -0.88 -5.45
C ASP A 61 -8.30 -0.92 -6.87
N LEU A 62 -7.81 -1.84 -7.70
CA LEU A 62 -8.37 -2.08 -9.04
C LEU A 62 -9.81 -2.60 -8.97
N TYR A 63 -10.13 -3.52 -8.04
CA TYR A 63 -11.50 -4.00 -7.86
C TYR A 63 -12.45 -2.88 -7.44
N LYS A 64 -12.05 -2.05 -6.48
CA LYS A 64 -12.83 -0.85 -6.08
C LYS A 64 -13.01 0.11 -7.26
N PHE A 65 -11.98 0.30 -8.07
CA PHE A 65 -12.04 1.15 -9.25
C PHE A 65 -12.97 0.58 -10.33
N ALA A 66 -12.90 -0.72 -10.60
CA ALA A 66 -13.81 -1.40 -11.52
C ALA A 66 -15.27 -1.25 -11.07
N ASP A 67 -15.54 -1.27 -9.76
CA ASP A 67 -16.88 -1.03 -9.22
C ASP A 67 -17.38 0.37 -9.49
N LYS A 68 -16.54 1.37 -9.20
CA LYS A 68 -16.83 2.77 -9.53
C LYS A 68 -17.12 2.98 -11.02
N MET A 69 -16.44 2.23 -11.89
CA MET A 69 -16.60 2.29 -13.35
C MET A 69 -17.69 1.34 -13.89
N LYS A 70 -18.45 0.65 -13.01
CA LYS A 70 -19.47 -0.35 -13.36
C LYS A 70 -18.93 -1.52 -14.20
N MET A 71 -17.65 -1.82 -14.07
CA MET A 71 -16.93 -2.90 -14.74
C MET A 71 -16.67 -4.12 -13.83
N SER A 72 -17.08 -4.11 -12.55
CA SER A 72 -16.88 -5.23 -11.61
C SER A 72 -17.24 -6.60 -12.20
N LYS A 73 -18.42 -6.72 -12.83
CA LYS A 73 -18.90 -7.98 -13.44
C LYS A 73 -18.23 -8.30 -14.78
N ARG A 74 -17.52 -7.33 -15.36
CA ARG A 74 -16.83 -7.39 -16.66
C ARG A 74 -15.30 -7.36 -16.49
N LEU A 75 -14.80 -7.51 -15.27
CA LEU A 75 -13.37 -7.62 -14.97
C LEU A 75 -13.03 -9.10 -14.79
N MET A 76 -12.30 -9.66 -15.74
CA MET A 76 -11.83 -11.03 -15.72
C MET A 76 -10.39 -11.06 -15.20
N SER A 77 -10.17 -11.70 -14.06
CA SER A 77 -8.83 -11.75 -13.43
C SER A 77 -8.25 -13.16 -13.45
N ILE A 78 -6.94 -13.27 -13.70
CA ILE A 78 -6.20 -14.53 -13.58
C ILE A 78 -4.80 -14.25 -13.02
N SER A 79 -4.38 -15.06 -12.04
CA SER A 79 -3.00 -15.06 -11.55
C SER A 79 -2.16 -15.97 -12.41
N LEU A 80 -1.15 -15.40 -13.07
CA LEU A 80 -0.30 -16.12 -13.99
C LEU A 80 0.69 -17.00 -13.23
N GLY A 81 0.82 -18.23 -13.72
CA GLY A 81 1.73 -19.25 -13.24
C GLY A 81 1.89 -20.33 -14.31
N GLN A 82 2.51 -21.44 -13.95
CA GLN A 82 2.75 -22.52 -14.90
C GLN A 82 1.42 -23.05 -15.47
N GLY A 83 1.32 -23.10 -16.81
CA GLY A 83 0.16 -23.65 -17.52
C GLY A 83 -1.03 -22.70 -17.72
N GLN A 84 -1.00 -21.46 -17.19
CA GLN A 84 -2.14 -20.52 -17.30
C GLN A 84 -2.19 -19.75 -18.64
N GLY A 85 -1.11 -19.77 -19.43
CA GLY A 85 -1.00 -19.00 -20.68
C GLY A 85 -2.17 -19.20 -21.67
N PRO A 86 -2.55 -20.45 -22.02
CA PRO A 86 -3.67 -20.69 -22.94
C PRO A 86 -5.02 -20.14 -22.44
N VAL A 87 -5.27 -20.21 -21.13
CA VAL A 87 -6.50 -19.69 -20.51
C VAL A 87 -6.49 -18.16 -20.55
N ALA A 88 -5.35 -17.54 -20.23
CA ALA A 88 -5.16 -16.10 -20.31
C ALA A 88 -5.33 -15.56 -21.74
N GLU A 89 -4.83 -16.28 -22.74
CA GLU A 89 -4.98 -15.92 -24.16
C GLU A 89 -6.45 -15.98 -24.61
N LYS A 90 -7.17 -17.05 -24.26
CA LYS A 90 -8.60 -17.15 -24.57
C LYS A 90 -9.39 -16.01 -23.91
N MET A 91 -9.10 -15.74 -22.62
CA MET A 91 -9.69 -14.64 -21.87
C MET A 91 -9.44 -13.28 -22.55
N PHE A 92 -8.23 -13.05 -23.05
CA PHE A 92 -7.86 -11.83 -23.76
C PHE A 92 -8.70 -11.61 -25.01
N ILE A 93 -8.80 -12.64 -25.86
CA ILE A 93 -9.51 -12.57 -27.15
C ILE A 93 -11.02 -12.34 -26.91
N GLU A 94 -11.64 -13.09 -26.00
CA GLU A 94 -13.06 -12.91 -25.67
C GLU A 94 -13.35 -11.51 -25.10
N ALA A 95 -12.45 -11.00 -24.25
CA ALA A 95 -12.60 -9.69 -23.65
C ALA A 95 -12.46 -8.55 -24.69
N MET A 96 -11.62 -8.71 -25.71
CA MET A 96 -11.50 -7.74 -26.80
C MET A 96 -12.81 -7.57 -27.58
N GLU A 97 -13.53 -8.67 -27.82
CA GLU A 97 -14.79 -8.66 -28.56
C GLU A 97 -15.94 -8.05 -27.74
N ILE A 98 -16.05 -8.43 -26.47
CA ILE A 98 -17.19 -8.05 -25.59
C ILE A 98 -16.91 -6.74 -24.83
N GLY A 99 -15.67 -6.26 -24.82
CA GLY A 99 -15.27 -5.05 -24.10
C GLY A 99 -15.05 -5.24 -22.61
N ASN A 100 -14.68 -6.45 -22.19
CA ASN A 100 -14.36 -6.72 -20.80
C ASN A 100 -12.96 -6.20 -20.46
N TRP A 101 -12.67 -6.04 -19.17
CA TRP A 101 -11.32 -5.81 -18.70
C TRP A 101 -10.68 -7.15 -18.38
N VAL A 102 -9.41 -7.30 -18.75
CA VAL A 102 -8.59 -8.43 -18.31
C VAL A 102 -7.57 -7.95 -17.29
N PHE A 103 -7.38 -8.75 -16.24
CA PHE A 103 -6.41 -8.48 -15.20
C PHE A 103 -5.49 -9.67 -14.99
N PHE A 104 -4.28 -9.55 -15.55
CA PHE A 104 -3.23 -10.57 -15.43
C PHE A 104 -2.30 -10.23 -14.27
N GLN A 105 -2.36 -11.04 -13.22
CA GLN A 105 -1.55 -10.84 -12.03
C GLN A 105 -0.26 -11.64 -12.12
N ASN A 106 0.81 -11.11 -11.51
CA ASN A 106 2.09 -11.79 -11.35
C ASN A 106 2.75 -12.21 -12.69
N CYS A 107 2.75 -11.34 -13.69
CA CYS A 107 3.29 -11.62 -15.02
C CYS A 107 4.75 -12.12 -15.01
N HIS A 108 5.57 -11.66 -14.07
CA HIS A 108 6.94 -12.15 -13.84
C HIS A 108 7.03 -13.67 -13.57
N LEU A 109 5.95 -14.32 -13.13
CA LEU A 109 5.89 -15.76 -12.89
C LEU A 109 5.57 -16.59 -14.15
N ALA A 110 5.22 -15.95 -15.27
CA ALA A 110 4.93 -16.62 -16.54
C ALA A 110 5.83 -16.13 -17.70
N PRO A 111 7.16 -16.17 -17.55
CA PRO A 111 8.09 -15.61 -18.54
C PRO A 111 7.95 -16.24 -19.92
N SER A 112 7.58 -17.52 -20.02
CA SER A 112 7.40 -18.21 -21.30
C SER A 112 6.19 -17.72 -22.11
N TRP A 113 5.19 -17.13 -21.45
CA TRP A 113 3.99 -16.63 -22.12
C TRP A 113 4.08 -15.14 -22.45
N MET A 114 4.96 -14.39 -21.81
CA MET A 114 5.11 -12.95 -22.03
C MET A 114 5.34 -12.54 -23.51
N PRO A 115 6.13 -13.25 -24.33
CA PRO A 115 6.24 -12.95 -25.76
C PRO A 115 4.90 -13.11 -26.51
N ARG A 116 4.04 -14.04 -26.09
CA ARG A 116 2.72 -14.22 -26.68
C ARG A 116 1.79 -13.06 -26.31
N LEU A 117 1.81 -12.62 -25.05
CA LEU A 117 1.08 -11.44 -24.63
C LEU A 117 1.50 -10.19 -25.42
N ASP A 118 2.80 -10.01 -25.66
CA ASP A 118 3.33 -8.90 -26.46
C ASP A 118 2.70 -8.86 -27.85
N HIS A 119 2.72 -10.00 -28.55
CA HIS A 119 2.08 -10.15 -29.86
C HIS A 119 0.56 -9.91 -29.79
N LEU A 120 -0.13 -10.37 -28.75
CA LEU A 120 -1.57 -10.15 -28.58
C LEU A 120 -1.89 -8.65 -28.44
N VAL A 121 -1.09 -7.91 -27.67
CA VAL A 121 -1.25 -6.46 -27.50
C VAL A 121 -0.92 -5.71 -28.80
N GLU A 122 0.15 -6.09 -29.50
CA GLU A 122 0.56 -5.47 -30.77
C GLU A 122 -0.49 -5.65 -31.88
N THR A 123 -1.19 -6.78 -31.88
CA THR A 123 -2.20 -7.10 -32.90
C THR A 123 -3.59 -6.52 -32.61
N ILE A 124 -3.76 -5.75 -31.54
CA ILE A 124 -5.02 -5.05 -31.24
C ILE A 124 -5.33 -4.05 -32.37
N ASN A 125 -6.39 -4.33 -33.11
CA ASN A 125 -6.94 -3.40 -34.09
C ASN A 125 -8.01 -2.52 -33.43
N LEU A 126 -7.74 -1.21 -33.30
CA LEU A 126 -8.63 -0.25 -32.64
C LEU A 126 -9.99 -0.07 -33.33
N ASP A 127 -10.09 -0.36 -34.63
CA ASP A 127 -11.34 -0.26 -35.38
C ASP A 127 -12.27 -1.45 -35.11
N LYS A 128 -11.70 -2.60 -34.73
CA LYS A 128 -12.44 -3.85 -34.47
C LYS A 128 -12.62 -4.14 -32.98
N THR A 129 -11.75 -3.61 -32.13
CA THR A 129 -11.75 -3.89 -30.69
C THR A 129 -12.79 -3.03 -29.98
N HIS A 130 -13.50 -3.62 -29.02
CA HIS A 130 -14.48 -2.88 -28.24
C HIS A 130 -13.82 -1.74 -27.44
N LYS A 131 -14.41 -0.54 -27.47
CA LYS A 131 -13.83 0.69 -26.90
C LYS A 131 -13.59 0.62 -25.38
N ASP A 132 -14.39 -0.15 -24.66
CA ASP A 132 -14.25 -0.36 -23.21
C ASP A 132 -13.14 -1.35 -22.81
N PHE A 133 -12.62 -2.16 -23.76
CA PHE A 133 -11.62 -3.19 -23.46
C PHE A 133 -10.37 -2.56 -22.84
N ARG A 134 -9.86 -3.12 -21.74
CA ARG A 134 -8.60 -2.70 -21.13
C ARG A 134 -7.81 -3.91 -20.62
N VAL A 135 -6.49 -3.79 -20.72
CA VAL A 135 -5.53 -4.78 -20.23
C VAL A 135 -4.84 -4.23 -18.99
N TRP A 136 -5.07 -4.87 -17.85
CA TRP A 136 -4.41 -4.56 -16.58
C TRP A 136 -3.39 -5.66 -16.26
N LEU A 137 -2.19 -5.27 -15.87
CA LEU A 137 -1.08 -6.19 -15.60
C LEU A 137 -0.49 -5.88 -14.22
N THR A 138 -0.10 -6.90 -13.44
CA THR A 138 0.83 -6.71 -12.32
C THR A 138 2.13 -7.48 -12.53
N SER A 139 3.25 -6.84 -12.19
CA SER A 139 4.55 -7.51 -12.21
C SER A 139 5.54 -6.84 -11.29
N THR A 140 6.40 -7.62 -10.64
CA THR A 140 7.68 -7.10 -10.16
C THR A 140 8.59 -6.80 -11.35
N PRO A 141 9.62 -5.95 -11.21
CA PRO A 141 10.62 -5.74 -12.26
C PRO A 141 11.24 -7.07 -12.71
N SER A 142 11.16 -7.35 -14.01
CA SER A 142 11.65 -8.60 -14.60
C SER A 142 12.20 -8.35 -16.00
N SER A 143 13.34 -8.97 -16.32
CA SER A 143 13.95 -8.92 -17.65
C SER A 143 13.13 -9.66 -18.72
N ALA A 144 12.22 -10.55 -18.30
CA ALA A 144 11.33 -11.29 -19.20
C ALA A 144 10.06 -10.50 -19.57
N PHE A 145 9.82 -9.35 -18.93
CA PHE A 145 8.64 -8.55 -19.23
C PHE A 145 8.82 -7.80 -20.57
N PRO A 146 7.85 -7.82 -21.50
CA PRO A 146 8.04 -7.28 -22.84
C PRO A 146 8.27 -5.77 -22.84
N VAL A 147 9.33 -5.36 -23.55
CA VAL A 147 9.73 -3.95 -23.64
C VAL A 147 8.66 -3.13 -24.35
N ALA A 148 8.02 -3.67 -25.39
CA ALA A 148 7.00 -2.95 -26.15
C ALA A 148 5.75 -2.66 -25.29
N ILE A 149 5.28 -3.63 -24.47
CA ILE A 149 4.23 -3.39 -23.46
C ILE A 149 4.64 -2.28 -22.48
N LEU A 150 5.89 -2.26 -22.02
CA LEU A 150 6.36 -1.19 -21.11
C LEU A 150 6.47 0.17 -21.82
N GLN A 151 6.88 0.22 -23.08
CA GLN A 151 6.99 1.48 -23.81
C GLN A 151 5.61 2.07 -24.13
N ASN A 152 4.69 1.23 -24.58
CA ASN A 152 3.36 1.65 -25.03
C ASN A 152 2.32 1.72 -23.88
N GLY A 153 2.63 1.13 -22.73
CA GLY A 153 1.74 1.10 -21.58
C GLY A 153 1.91 2.28 -20.61
N CYS A 154 0.88 2.49 -19.80
CA CYS A 154 0.92 3.36 -18.63
C CYS A 154 1.46 2.58 -17.43
N LYS A 155 2.55 3.05 -16.84
CA LYS A 155 3.20 2.40 -15.68
C LYS A 155 2.79 3.13 -14.42
N MET A 156 2.33 2.38 -13.44
CA MET A 156 2.00 2.89 -12.11
C MET A 156 2.80 2.08 -11.09
N THR A 157 3.58 2.77 -10.28
CA THR A 157 4.24 2.16 -9.13
C THR A 157 3.31 2.26 -7.94
N VAL A 158 3.00 1.11 -7.32
CA VAL A 158 2.38 1.10 -6.00
C VAL A 158 3.53 1.04 -5.02
N GLU A 159 3.96 2.21 -4.56
CA GLU A 159 4.98 2.29 -3.52
C GLU A 159 4.32 2.39 -2.15
N PRO A 160 4.89 1.76 -1.11
CA PRO A 160 4.50 2.06 0.25
C PRO A 160 4.67 3.57 0.51
N PRO A 161 3.73 4.22 1.22
CA PRO A 161 3.86 5.64 1.54
C PRO A 161 5.17 5.91 2.27
N ARG A 162 5.78 7.06 1.96
CA ARG A 162 7.04 7.48 2.57
C ARG A 162 6.78 8.55 3.62
N GLY A 163 7.25 8.27 4.83
CA GLY A 163 7.12 9.15 5.98
C GLY A 163 5.91 8.79 6.84
N ILE A 164 6.01 9.12 8.13
CA ILE A 164 5.01 8.81 9.15
C ILE A 164 3.62 9.33 8.74
N LYS A 165 3.51 10.62 8.37
CA LYS A 165 2.23 11.25 7.95
C LYS A 165 1.52 10.49 6.82
N ALA A 166 2.27 10.06 5.81
CA ALA A 166 1.70 9.33 4.67
C ALA A 166 1.24 7.91 5.06
N ASN A 167 1.97 7.23 5.96
CA ASN A 167 1.54 5.96 6.53
C ASN A 167 0.24 6.10 7.33
N LEU A 168 0.12 7.13 8.18
CA LEU A 168 -1.11 7.41 8.94
C LEU A 168 -2.27 7.70 8.01
N LEU A 169 -2.11 8.59 7.02
CA LEU A 169 -3.17 8.91 6.07
C LEU A 169 -3.68 7.65 5.36
N ARG A 170 -2.77 6.76 4.93
CA ARG A 170 -3.14 5.48 4.32
C ARG A 170 -3.90 4.58 5.29
N ALA A 171 -3.44 4.46 6.54
CA ALA A 171 -4.14 3.68 7.57
C ALA A 171 -5.57 4.20 7.80
N TYR A 172 -5.74 5.52 7.88
CA TYR A 172 -7.03 6.16 8.06
C TYR A 172 -7.97 5.99 6.85
N LEU A 173 -7.45 6.09 5.63
CA LEU A 173 -8.28 5.89 4.43
C LEU A 173 -8.70 4.43 4.23
N ASN A 174 -7.83 3.48 4.62
CA ASN A 174 -8.04 2.07 4.28
C ASN A 174 -8.67 1.24 5.40
N GLN A 175 -8.41 1.57 6.68
CA GLN A 175 -8.78 0.72 7.82
C GLN A 175 -9.93 1.31 8.66
N VAL A 176 -9.91 2.63 8.86
CA VAL A 176 -10.85 3.33 9.75
C VAL A 176 -12.30 3.35 9.25
N PRO A 177 -12.61 3.37 7.93
CA PRO A 177 -14.01 3.37 7.47
C PRO A 177 -14.84 2.19 7.96
N GLN A 178 -14.21 1.06 8.29
CA GLN A 178 -14.88 -0.12 8.84
C GLN A 178 -15.52 0.14 10.22
N PHE A 179 -15.05 1.16 10.95
CA PHE A 179 -15.51 1.51 12.30
C PHE A 179 -16.36 2.78 12.32
N HIS A 180 -16.85 3.25 11.17
CA HIS A 180 -17.59 4.50 11.03
C HIS A 180 -18.82 4.57 11.96
N ASP A 181 -19.61 3.50 12.02
CA ASP A 181 -20.82 3.44 12.86
C ASP A 181 -20.47 3.55 14.34
N PHE A 182 -19.42 2.86 14.79
CA PHE A 182 -18.96 2.95 16.18
C PHE A 182 -18.41 4.33 16.51
N LEU A 183 -17.58 4.90 15.63
CA LEU A 183 -16.95 6.21 15.80
C LEU A 183 -17.96 7.37 15.89
N ASN A 184 -19.16 7.18 15.33
CA ASN A 184 -20.28 8.13 15.37
C ASN A 184 -21.35 7.75 16.40
N SER A 185 -21.14 6.70 17.19
CA SER A 185 -22.07 6.28 18.24
C SER A 185 -21.91 7.13 19.51
N GLU A 186 -22.90 7.08 20.39
CA GLU A 186 -22.87 7.72 21.72
C GLU A 186 -22.16 6.85 22.78
N ASN A 187 -21.44 5.79 22.36
CA ASN A 187 -20.76 4.91 23.30
C ASN A 187 -19.62 5.67 24.03
N PRO A 188 -19.54 5.62 25.38
CA PRO A 188 -18.56 6.38 26.15
C PRO A 188 -17.09 6.00 25.83
N LYS A 189 -16.87 4.81 25.26
CA LYS A 189 -15.53 4.32 24.89
C LYS A 189 -15.03 4.82 23.54
N VAL A 190 -15.85 5.56 22.78
CA VAL A 190 -15.48 6.10 21.46
C VAL A 190 -14.26 7.00 21.54
N GLN A 191 -14.17 7.87 22.55
CA GLN A 191 -13.03 8.77 22.70
C GLN A 191 -11.74 8.01 22.98
N THR A 192 -11.78 7.04 23.90
CA THR A 192 -10.66 6.14 24.19
C THR A 192 -10.22 5.37 22.96
N PHE A 193 -11.17 4.86 22.17
CA PHE A 193 -10.87 4.17 20.92
C PHE A 193 -10.18 5.10 19.91
N LYS A 194 -10.62 6.36 19.76
CA LYS A 194 -9.98 7.34 18.87
C LYS A 194 -8.51 7.59 19.24
N TRP A 195 -8.22 7.80 20.52
CA TRP A 195 -6.86 8.02 21.00
C TRP A 195 -5.95 6.81 20.80
N LEU A 196 -6.43 5.60 21.12
CA LEU A 196 -5.67 4.37 20.93
C LEU A 196 -5.54 3.98 19.46
N LEU A 197 -6.55 4.27 18.64
CA LEU A 197 -6.50 4.06 17.19
C LEU A 197 -5.42 4.93 16.55
N PHE A 198 -5.37 6.22 16.90
CA PHE A 198 -4.32 7.12 16.42
C PHE A 198 -2.93 6.62 16.83
N SER A 199 -2.76 6.30 18.11
CA SER A 199 -1.52 5.76 18.66
C SER A 199 -1.06 4.47 17.96
N LEU A 200 -1.96 3.52 17.73
CA LEU A 200 -1.68 2.28 17.03
C LEU A 200 -1.31 2.51 15.54
N CYS A 201 -1.96 3.47 14.88
CA CYS A 201 -1.60 3.85 13.51
C CYS A 201 -0.22 4.51 13.44
N LEU A 202 0.13 5.29 14.47
CA LEU A 202 1.44 5.92 14.60
C LEU A 202 2.55 4.89 14.86
N PHE A 203 2.31 3.95 15.78
CA PHE A 203 3.16 2.77 15.99
C PHE A 203 3.43 2.02 14.68
N HIS A 204 2.37 1.70 13.92
CA HIS A 204 2.52 1.02 12.63
C HIS A 204 3.37 1.82 11.65
N GLY A 205 3.10 3.13 11.53
CA GLY A 205 3.89 4.03 10.69
C GLY A 205 5.37 4.05 11.08
N ILE A 206 5.67 4.04 12.38
CA ILE A 206 7.05 4.00 12.88
C ILE A 206 7.72 2.67 12.57
N CYS A 207 7.06 1.53 12.77
CA CYS A 207 7.60 0.23 12.40
C CYS A 207 7.95 0.17 10.90
N LEU A 208 7.11 0.73 10.03
CA LEU A 208 7.36 0.80 8.59
C LEU A 208 8.55 1.71 8.23
N GLU A 209 8.64 2.91 8.83
CA GLU A 209 9.74 3.84 8.57
C GLU A 209 11.06 3.35 9.15
N ARG A 210 11.03 2.74 10.34
CA ARG A 210 12.22 2.26 11.04
C ARG A 210 12.96 1.17 10.26
N ARG A 211 12.24 0.30 9.54
CA ARG A 211 12.82 -0.70 8.64
C ARG A 211 13.74 -0.11 7.55
N LYS A 212 13.53 1.15 7.16
CA LYS A 212 14.34 1.81 6.12
C LYS A 212 15.78 2.08 6.55
N PHE A 213 16.06 2.03 7.85
CA PHE A 213 17.39 2.21 8.42
C PHE A 213 18.19 0.90 8.45
N GLY A 214 17.70 -0.17 7.82
CA GLY A 214 18.37 -1.48 7.79
C GLY A 214 18.62 -1.99 9.21
N PRO A 215 19.81 -2.57 9.48
CA PRO A 215 20.18 -3.09 10.80
C PRO A 215 20.11 -2.10 11.97
N LEU A 216 20.16 -0.78 11.71
CA LEU A 216 19.96 0.23 12.76
C LEU A 216 18.50 0.34 13.20
N GLY A 217 17.57 -0.05 12.33
CA GLY A 217 16.14 -0.09 12.63
C GLY A 217 15.72 -1.44 13.17
N PHE A 218 15.94 -2.49 12.39
CA PHE A 218 15.75 -3.90 12.72
C PHE A 218 16.87 -4.71 12.07
N ASN A 219 17.42 -5.70 12.77
CA ASN A 219 18.47 -6.58 12.25
C ASN A 219 18.00 -7.32 10.99
N ILE A 220 16.73 -7.74 10.97
CA ILE A 220 16.11 -8.44 9.84
C ILE A 220 15.04 -7.54 9.18
N PRO A 221 14.95 -7.50 7.83
CA PRO A 221 14.01 -6.66 7.11
C PRO A 221 12.57 -7.25 7.13
N TYR A 222 11.92 -7.23 8.29
CA TYR A 222 10.58 -7.77 8.46
C TYR A 222 9.54 -7.06 7.61
N GLU A 223 8.60 -7.83 7.06
CA GLU A 223 7.46 -7.27 6.33
C GLU A 223 6.28 -7.09 7.27
N PHE A 224 6.02 -5.87 7.75
CA PHE A 224 4.74 -5.52 8.39
C PHE A 224 3.73 -5.07 7.33
N THR A 225 2.49 -5.53 7.41
CA THR A 225 1.45 -5.28 6.41
C THR A 225 0.20 -4.64 7.01
N ASP A 226 -0.67 -4.13 6.14
CA ASP A 226 -1.98 -3.60 6.51
C ASP A 226 -2.87 -4.64 7.19
N GLY A 227 -2.60 -5.94 6.95
CA GLY A 227 -3.26 -7.04 7.64
C GLY A 227 -2.96 -7.03 9.14
N ASP A 228 -1.70 -6.79 9.53
CA ASP A 228 -1.28 -6.73 10.93
C ASP A 228 -1.93 -5.55 11.66
N LEU A 229 -2.00 -4.39 10.99
CA LEU A 229 -2.68 -3.22 11.55
C LEU A 229 -4.18 -3.48 11.69
N ARG A 230 -4.83 -4.03 10.66
CA ARG A 230 -6.29 -4.29 10.66
C ARG A 230 -6.73 -5.22 11.78
N ILE A 231 -5.97 -6.30 12.01
CA ILE A 231 -6.28 -7.24 13.10
C ILE A 231 -6.09 -6.56 14.46
N CYS A 232 -5.04 -5.74 14.65
CA CYS A 232 -4.82 -4.99 15.87
C CYS A 232 -5.95 -3.97 16.15
N ILE A 233 -6.43 -3.25 15.12
CA ILE A 233 -7.54 -2.29 15.29
C ILE A 233 -8.83 -3.04 15.65
N SER A 234 -9.10 -4.18 14.98
CA SER A 234 -10.27 -5.01 15.29
C SER A 234 -10.23 -5.54 16.73
N GLN A 235 -9.07 -6.00 17.19
CA GLN A 235 -8.87 -6.45 18.57
C GLN A 235 -8.97 -5.31 19.58
N LEU A 236 -8.42 -4.13 19.26
CA LEU A 236 -8.60 -2.92 20.06
C LEU A 236 -10.08 -2.60 20.27
N HIS A 237 -10.86 -2.56 19.19
CA HIS A 237 -12.30 -2.32 19.26
C HIS A 237 -13.02 -3.39 20.10
N MET A 238 -12.73 -4.67 19.84
CA MET A 238 -13.32 -5.81 20.57
C MET A 238 -13.03 -5.72 22.08
N PHE A 239 -11.76 -5.62 22.47
CA PHE A 239 -11.37 -5.62 23.88
C PHE A 239 -11.82 -4.37 24.61
N LEU A 240 -11.83 -3.20 23.96
CA LEU A 240 -12.43 -2.02 24.59
C LEU A 240 -13.90 -2.25 24.88
N LEU A 241 -14.68 -2.91 24.02
CA LEU A 241 -16.09 -3.18 24.30
C LEU A 241 -16.30 -4.24 25.38
N GLU A 242 -15.46 -5.28 25.41
CA GLU A 242 -15.55 -6.42 26.32
C GLU A 242 -15.19 -6.07 27.77
N TYR A 243 -14.09 -5.32 27.99
CA TYR A 243 -13.58 -5.03 29.33
C TYR A 243 -14.13 -3.71 29.89
N SER A 244 -14.35 -3.61 31.20
CA SER A 244 -14.74 -2.35 31.87
C SER A 244 -13.62 -1.30 31.78
N ASP A 245 -12.41 -1.71 32.14
CA ASP A 245 -11.20 -0.90 32.14
C ASP A 245 -10.39 -1.16 30.88
N ILE A 246 -9.48 -0.24 30.54
CA ILE A 246 -8.63 -0.36 29.34
C ILE A 246 -7.62 -1.51 29.55
N PRO A 247 -7.68 -2.61 28.78
CA PRO A 247 -6.88 -3.80 29.06
C PRO A 247 -5.50 -3.71 28.39
N PHE A 248 -4.67 -2.75 28.78
CA PHE A 248 -3.35 -2.49 28.16
C PHE A 248 -2.49 -3.76 28.02
N LYS A 249 -2.41 -4.58 29.07
CA LYS A 249 -1.63 -5.84 29.02
C LYS A 249 -2.10 -6.79 27.91
N VAL A 250 -3.42 -6.87 27.66
CA VAL A 250 -3.99 -7.70 26.59
C VAL A 250 -3.69 -7.08 25.22
N LEU A 251 -3.83 -5.75 25.11
CA LEU A 251 -3.53 -5.01 23.87
C LEU A 251 -2.04 -5.11 23.49
N GLU A 252 -1.15 -4.91 24.45
CA GLU A 252 0.31 -5.06 24.28
C GLU A 252 0.68 -6.50 23.92
N TYR A 253 0.10 -7.50 24.59
CA TYR A 253 0.40 -8.90 24.30
C TYR A 253 -0.06 -9.29 22.90
N THR A 254 -1.29 -8.91 22.52
CA THR A 254 -1.86 -9.27 21.22
C THR A 254 -1.17 -8.52 20.07
N ALA A 255 -1.00 -7.21 20.16
CA ALA A 255 -0.31 -6.44 19.12
C ALA A 255 1.20 -6.78 19.08
N GLY A 256 1.84 -6.82 20.25
CA GLY A 256 3.29 -6.92 20.38
C GLY A 256 3.84 -8.33 20.24
N HIS A 257 3.22 -9.35 20.85
CA HIS A 257 3.73 -10.73 20.79
C HIS A 257 3.09 -11.60 19.72
N ILE A 258 1.81 -11.39 19.43
CA ILE A 258 1.07 -12.24 18.48
C ILE A 258 1.13 -11.65 17.07
N ASN A 259 0.69 -10.40 16.89
CA ASN A 259 0.51 -9.84 15.56
C ASN A 259 1.83 -9.36 14.96
N TYR A 260 2.46 -8.33 15.54
CA TYR A 260 3.74 -7.81 15.04
C TYR A 260 4.90 -8.72 15.45
N GLY A 261 4.98 -9.11 16.73
CA GLY A 261 6.03 -9.99 17.22
C GLY A 261 5.99 -11.40 16.64
N GLY A 262 4.84 -11.86 16.14
CA GLY A 262 4.75 -13.11 15.39
C GLY A 262 5.53 -13.09 14.07
N ARG A 263 5.85 -11.90 13.54
CA ARG A 263 6.72 -11.74 12.36
C ARG A 263 8.20 -11.60 12.72
N VAL A 264 8.51 -11.28 13.97
CA VAL A 264 9.85 -10.96 14.43
C VAL A 264 10.53 -12.21 14.96
N THR A 265 11.62 -12.61 14.31
CA THR A 265 12.36 -13.85 14.59
C THR A 265 13.62 -13.66 15.44
N ASP A 266 14.15 -12.44 15.53
CA ASP A 266 15.33 -12.09 16.32
C ASP A 266 14.91 -11.55 17.70
N ASP A 267 15.57 -12.00 18.75
CA ASP A 267 15.21 -11.65 20.13
C ASP A 267 15.46 -10.16 20.45
N TRP A 268 16.50 -9.56 19.85
CA TRP A 268 16.80 -8.14 20.05
C TRP A 268 15.79 -7.26 19.31
N ASP A 269 15.43 -7.64 18.09
CA ASP A 269 14.34 -6.98 17.35
C ASP A 269 13.00 -7.16 18.07
N ARG A 270 12.75 -8.32 18.70
CA ARG A 270 11.55 -8.55 19.50
C ARG A 270 11.50 -7.64 20.72
N ARG A 271 12.62 -7.46 21.42
CA ARG A 271 12.72 -6.48 22.51
C ARG A 271 12.52 -5.05 22.01
N CYS A 272 13.10 -4.71 20.85
CA CYS A 272 12.96 -3.40 20.23
C CYS A 272 11.49 -3.07 19.93
N ILE A 273 10.76 -3.96 19.26
CA ILE A 273 9.36 -3.70 18.90
C ILE A 273 8.44 -3.62 20.13
N MET A 274 8.69 -4.44 21.16
CA MET A 274 7.94 -4.37 22.42
C MET A 274 8.18 -3.06 23.16
N ASN A 275 9.44 -2.58 23.20
CA ASN A 275 9.76 -1.30 23.80
C ASN A 275 9.09 -0.14 23.05
N ILE A 276 9.13 -0.16 21.70
CA ILE A 276 8.44 0.86 20.90
C ILE A 276 6.94 0.81 21.20
N LEU A 277 6.31 -0.37 21.22
CA LEU A 277 4.87 -0.50 21.46
C LEU A 277 4.44 0.06 22.83
N ALA A 278 5.27 -0.08 23.86
CA ALA A 278 4.99 0.45 25.20
C ALA A 278 4.81 1.98 25.20
N ASP A 279 5.49 2.70 24.29
CA ASP A 279 5.31 4.15 24.12
C ASP A 279 3.94 4.51 23.51
N TYR A 280 3.26 3.56 22.84
CA TYR A 280 1.96 3.77 22.17
C TYR A 280 0.77 3.15 22.93
N TYR A 281 1.02 2.21 23.82
CA TYR A 281 0.00 1.57 24.66
C TYR A 281 0.28 1.80 26.14
N ASN A 282 -0.02 3.01 26.61
CA ASN A 282 0.06 3.37 28.01
C ASN A 282 -1.05 4.38 28.36
N MET A 283 -1.16 4.71 29.66
CA MET A 283 -2.18 5.62 30.17
C MET A 283 -2.00 7.06 29.65
N ASP A 284 -0.77 7.49 29.38
CA ASP A 284 -0.47 8.87 28.98
C ASP A 284 -1.08 9.18 27.61
N VAL A 285 -1.15 8.19 26.72
CA VAL A 285 -1.78 8.27 25.39
C VAL A 285 -3.29 8.56 25.46
N ILE A 286 -3.95 8.28 26.58
CA ILE A 286 -5.39 8.53 26.81
C ILE A 286 -5.61 9.97 27.30
N SER A 287 -4.91 10.92 26.70
CA SER A 287 -4.98 12.35 27.03
C SER A 287 -4.87 13.18 25.76
N GLY A 288 -5.71 14.22 25.63
CA GLY A 288 -5.64 15.15 24.50
C GLY A 288 -4.36 15.97 24.44
N ASP A 289 -3.63 16.08 25.55
CA ASP A 289 -2.37 16.83 25.64
C ASP A 289 -1.13 15.96 25.40
N HIS A 290 -1.31 14.68 25.09
CA HIS A 290 -0.18 13.77 24.90
C HIS A 290 0.59 14.06 23.61
N THR A 291 1.91 14.17 23.73
CA THR A 291 2.85 14.37 22.63
C THR A 291 3.71 13.13 22.42
N PHE A 292 3.82 12.67 21.18
CA PHE A 292 4.59 11.48 20.79
C PHE A 292 6.04 11.79 20.38
N ASP A 293 6.40 13.07 20.25
CA ASP A 293 7.74 13.53 19.90
C ASP A 293 8.14 14.79 20.68
N GLU A 294 9.44 14.97 20.95
CA GLU A 294 9.95 16.14 21.68
C GLU A 294 9.54 17.49 21.05
N PRO A 295 9.50 17.64 19.71
CA PRO A 295 9.00 18.86 19.07
C PRO A 295 7.49 19.08 19.17
N GLY A 296 6.70 18.08 19.57
CA GLY A 296 5.23 18.16 19.66
C GLY A 296 4.50 18.17 18.31
N ILE A 297 5.15 17.71 17.24
CA ILE A 297 4.53 17.66 15.90
C ILE A 297 3.43 16.59 15.85
N TYR A 298 3.64 15.46 16.52
CA TYR A 298 2.68 14.38 16.65
C TYR A 298 2.08 14.42 18.06
N HIS A 299 0.79 14.74 18.14
CA HIS A 299 0.02 14.82 19.38
C HIS A 299 -1.41 14.29 19.15
N GLN A 300 -2.16 14.08 20.23
CA GLN A 300 -3.54 13.59 20.20
C GLN A 300 -4.58 14.60 19.70
#